data_AF-A0A062BW44-F1
#
_entry.id   AF-A0A062BW44-F1
#
_cell.length_a   1.000
_cell.length_b   1.000
_cell.length_c   1.000
_cell.angle_alpha   90.00
_cell.angle_beta   90.00
_cell.angle_gamma   90.00
#
_symmetry.space_group_name_H-M   'P 1'
#
loop_
_entity.id
_entity.type
_entity.pdbx_description
1 polymer ?
#
loop_
_entity_poly.entity_id
_entity_poly.type
_entity_poly.pdbx_seq_one_letter_code
_entity_poly.pdbx_strand_id
1 'polypeptide(L)'
;MAGIRLEFAQFGDFDSFDIFRSNTPINISSLPNAIATGLTTMYYIDTAIIEGATYYYMVRVNRDGANLLSEQIKVKASPFLPFRYMRVYITANNGLDSYSEFQQIEFALQSGGVDITTASTPSYQSSYYPDRPASNLVSNAFDGANYIWTSAIGVSGPHWVAFDLLSPQDVVEVRIYPTNLHPWQGRAPKDFIIQGSEDNLTWVDIKGFYGVSGWVPGIGKVFSLK
;
A
#
# COMPACT_ATOMS: atom_id res chain seq x y z
N MET A 1 4.80 -9.05 7.46
CA MET A 1 5.70 -9.91 6.66
C MET A 1 5.11 -9.98 5.26
N ALA A 2 5.85 -9.62 4.22
CA ALA A 2 5.33 -9.72 2.86
C ALA A 2 5.10 -11.21 2.51
N GLY A 3 4.11 -11.48 1.68
CA GLY A 3 3.81 -12.84 1.25
C GLY A 3 3.19 -12.85 -0.14
N ILE A 4 3.38 -13.95 -0.86
CA ILE A 4 2.73 -14.18 -2.16
C ILE A 4 1.87 -15.43 -2.03
N ARG A 5 0.55 -15.28 -2.18
CA ARG A 5 -0.38 -16.40 -2.28
C ARG A 5 -0.51 -16.80 -3.75
N LEU A 6 -0.13 -18.02 -4.05
CA LEU A 6 -0.34 -18.67 -5.33
C LEU A 6 -1.59 -19.53 -5.23
N GLU A 7 -2.49 -19.38 -6.20
CA GLU A 7 -3.67 -20.23 -6.36
C GLU A 7 -3.60 -20.84 -7.75
N PHE A 8 -3.82 -22.16 -7.83
CA PHE A 8 -3.71 -22.91 -9.08
C PHE A 8 -4.73 -24.05 -9.06
N ALA A 9 -5.29 -24.36 -10.22
CA ALA A 9 -6.30 -25.40 -10.34
C ALA A 9 -5.83 -26.49 -11.31
N GLN A 10 -6.11 -27.73 -10.94
CA GLN A 10 -6.02 -28.90 -11.83
C GLN A 10 -7.40 -29.54 -11.91
N PHE A 11 -7.90 -29.75 -13.12
CA PHE A 11 -9.12 -30.52 -13.33
C PHE A 11 -8.75 -32.01 -13.48
N GLY A 12 -9.40 -32.88 -12.69
CA GLY A 12 -9.08 -34.30 -12.57
C GLY A 12 -8.08 -34.60 -11.45
N ASP A 13 -7.75 -35.88 -11.27
CA ASP A 13 -6.86 -36.30 -10.17
C ASP A 13 -5.42 -35.81 -10.35
N PHE A 14 -4.75 -35.61 -9.23
CA PHE A 14 -3.34 -35.28 -9.10
C PHE A 14 -2.80 -35.95 -7.83
N ASP A 15 -1.51 -36.22 -7.78
CA ASP A 15 -0.86 -36.73 -6.57
C ASP A 15 -0.34 -35.56 -5.72
N SER A 16 0.34 -34.60 -6.37
CA SER A 16 0.90 -33.45 -5.68
C SER A 16 1.24 -32.28 -6.60
N PHE A 17 1.59 -31.16 -5.98
CA PHE A 17 2.21 -30.02 -6.63
C PHE A 17 3.59 -29.70 -6.02
N ASP A 18 4.49 -29.21 -6.87
CA ASP A 18 5.77 -28.60 -6.48
C ASP A 18 5.82 -27.15 -6.95
N ILE A 19 6.38 -26.27 -6.13
CA ILE A 19 6.46 -24.83 -6.40
C ILE A 19 7.91 -24.44 -6.69
N PHE A 20 8.13 -23.79 -7.82
CA PHE A 20 9.42 -23.25 -8.24
C PHE A 20 9.39 -21.73 -8.16
N ARG A 21 10.49 -21.12 -7.71
CA ARG A 21 10.65 -19.67 -7.61
C ARG A 21 12.03 -19.23 -8.10
N SER A 22 12.10 -18.08 -8.77
CA SER A 22 13.35 -17.41 -9.12
C SER A 22 13.22 -15.88 -9.05
N ASN A 23 14.33 -15.17 -8.88
CA ASN A 23 14.41 -13.70 -9.01
C ASN A 23 14.59 -13.23 -10.46
N THR A 24 14.84 -14.17 -11.39
CA THR A 24 14.91 -13.95 -12.84
C THR A 24 13.95 -14.90 -13.56
N PRO A 25 13.57 -14.66 -14.83
CA PRO A 25 12.70 -15.56 -15.58
C PRO A 25 13.20 -17.01 -15.52
N ILE A 26 12.28 -17.95 -15.24
CA ILE A 26 12.64 -19.36 -15.08
C ILE A 26 12.95 -19.98 -16.44
N ASN A 27 14.08 -20.67 -16.54
CA ASN A 27 14.42 -21.51 -17.68
C ASN A 27 13.83 -22.92 -17.47
N ILE A 28 12.88 -23.32 -18.30
CA ILE A 28 12.18 -24.61 -18.18
C ILE A 28 13.10 -25.82 -18.37
N SER A 29 14.21 -25.66 -19.10
CA SER A 29 15.21 -26.72 -19.32
C SER A 29 16.18 -26.86 -18.14
N SER A 30 16.14 -25.93 -17.18
CA SER A 30 16.98 -25.93 -15.99
C SER A 30 16.25 -25.24 -14.86
N LEU A 31 15.30 -25.95 -14.27
CA LEU A 31 14.48 -25.43 -13.18
C LEU A 31 15.32 -25.18 -11.92
N PRO A 32 15.01 -24.14 -11.14
CA PRO A 32 15.58 -23.98 -9.81
C PRO A 32 15.12 -25.13 -8.89
N ASN A 33 15.71 -25.22 -7.70
CA ASN A 33 15.17 -26.10 -6.66
C ASN A 33 13.74 -25.65 -6.30
N ALA A 34 12.86 -26.62 -6.09
CA ALA A 34 11.52 -26.34 -5.61
C ALA A 34 11.60 -25.74 -4.19
N ILE A 35 10.79 -24.71 -3.94
CA ILE A 35 10.65 -24.10 -2.61
C ILE A 35 9.59 -24.81 -1.76
N ALA A 36 8.75 -25.62 -2.39
CA ALA A 36 7.82 -26.54 -1.75
C ALA A 36 7.57 -27.74 -2.68
N THR A 37 7.38 -28.93 -2.11
CA THR A 37 7.09 -30.16 -2.85
C THR A 37 5.99 -30.95 -2.15
N GLY A 38 5.34 -31.85 -2.89
CA GLY A 38 4.36 -32.77 -2.30
C GLY A 38 3.07 -32.10 -1.80
N LEU A 39 2.75 -30.90 -2.30
CA LEU A 39 1.55 -30.18 -1.88
C LEU A 39 0.29 -30.87 -2.41
N THR A 40 -0.67 -31.16 -1.54
CA THR A 40 -1.99 -31.70 -1.93
C THR A 40 -3.07 -30.63 -2.01
N THR A 41 -2.72 -29.38 -1.65
CA THR A 41 -3.59 -28.21 -1.75
C THR A 41 -3.38 -27.48 -3.07
N MET A 42 -4.45 -26.85 -3.56
CA MET A 42 -4.45 -26.00 -4.76
C MET A 42 -3.99 -24.55 -4.50
N TYR A 43 -3.22 -24.35 -3.43
CA TYR A 43 -2.63 -23.06 -3.09
C TYR A 43 -1.31 -23.23 -2.34
N TYR A 44 -0.47 -22.20 -2.41
CA TYR A 44 0.76 -22.08 -1.63
C TYR A 44 0.98 -20.62 -1.20
N ILE A 45 1.47 -20.40 0.02
CA ILE A 45 1.82 -19.07 0.52
C ILE A 45 3.34 -19.01 0.69
N ASP A 46 3.99 -18.22 -0.16
CA ASP A 46 5.42 -17.93 0.00
C ASP A 46 5.62 -16.75 0.96
N THR A 47 6.10 -17.04 2.16
CA THR A 47 6.45 -16.02 3.18
C THR A 47 7.93 -15.68 3.19
N ALA A 48 8.77 -16.38 2.42
CA ALA A 48 10.22 -16.20 2.37
C ALA A 48 10.62 -15.23 1.25
N ILE A 49 9.87 -14.13 1.12
CA ILE A 49 10.01 -13.14 0.07
C ILE A 49 10.39 -11.77 0.63
N ILE A 50 11.11 -11.00 -0.18
CA ILE A 50 11.48 -9.63 0.12
C ILE A 50 10.47 -8.71 -0.55
N GLU A 51 9.91 -7.78 0.21
CA GLU A 51 9.00 -6.75 -0.29
C GLU A 51 9.62 -5.95 -1.44
N GLY A 52 8.80 -5.62 -2.44
CA GLY A 52 9.24 -4.88 -3.62
C GLY A 52 10.04 -5.71 -4.63
N ALA A 53 10.60 -6.85 -4.23
CA ALA A 53 11.32 -7.75 -5.13
C ALA A 53 10.36 -8.40 -6.13
N THR A 54 10.86 -8.65 -7.34
CA THR A 54 10.13 -9.40 -8.36
C THR A 54 10.54 -10.87 -8.30
N TYR A 55 9.54 -11.73 -8.32
CA TYR A 55 9.68 -13.18 -8.34
C TYR A 55 8.96 -13.77 -9.54
N TYR A 56 9.51 -14.85 -10.07
CA TYR A 56 8.91 -15.67 -11.12
C TYR A 56 8.56 -17.01 -10.50
N TYR A 57 7.31 -17.45 -10.66
CA TYR A 57 6.82 -18.72 -10.12
C TYR A 57 6.36 -19.65 -11.23
N MET A 58 6.62 -20.95 -11.06
CA MET A 58 6.00 -22.02 -11.83
C MET A 58 5.50 -23.09 -10.87
N VAL A 59 4.42 -23.75 -11.23
CA VAL A 59 3.85 -24.88 -10.49
C VAL A 59 4.01 -26.12 -11.34
N ARG A 60 4.55 -27.19 -10.76
CA ARG A 60 4.51 -28.52 -11.36
C ARG A 60 3.40 -29.32 -10.71
N VAL A 61 2.59 -29.99 -11.52
CA VAL A 61 1.66 -31.02 -11.06
C VAL A 61 2.28 -32.39 -11.33
N ASN A 62 2.20 -33.28 -10.35
CA ASN A 62 2.68 -34.66 -10.44
C ASN A 62 1.49 -35.62 -10.38
N ARG A 63 1.53 -36.66 -11.23
CA ARG A 63 0.54 -37.73 -11.25
C ARG A 63 1.14 -39.00 -11.85
N ASP A 64 1.02 -40.13 -11.15
CA ASP A 64 1.38 -41.46 -11.65
C ASP A 64 2.83 -41.53 -12.22
N GLY A 65 3.76 -40.80 -11.60
CA GLY A 65 5.16 -40.68 -12.04
C GLY A 65 5.40 -39.76 -13.24
N ALA A 66 4.35 -39.18 -13.84
CA ALA A 66 4.42 -38.12 -14.83
C ALA A 66 4.30 -36.73 -14.17
N ASN A 67 4.71 -35.69 -14.91
CA ASN A 67 4.56 -34.31 -14.46
C ASN A 67 4.29 -33.34 -15.61
N LEU A 68 3.61 -32.25 -15.30
CA LEU A 68 3.40 -31.10 -16.18
C LEU A 68 3.76 -29.82 -15.44
N LEU A 69 4.25 -28.82 -16.17
CA LEU A 69 4.59 -27.49 -15.64
C LEU A 69 3.58 -26.47 -16.13
N SER A 70 3.19 -25.55 -15.26
CA SER A 70 2.42 -24.36 -15.62
C SER A 70 3.26 -23.42 -16.50
N GLU A 71 2.61 -22.42 -17.10
CA GLU A 71 3.32 -21.22 -17.51
C GLU A 71 3.92 -20.51 -16.28
N GLN A 72 4.96 -19.70 -16.49
CA GLN A 72 5.50 -18.88 -15.41
C GLN A 72 4.66 -17.63 -15.20
N ILE A 73 4.47 -17.24 -13.94
CA ILE A 73 3.90 -15.94 -13.58
C ILE A 73 4.98 -15.03 -13.00
N LYS A 74 4.90 -13.74 -13.31
CA LYS A 74 5.78 -12.70 -12.75
C LYS A 74 5.01 -11.92 -11.70
N VAL A 75 5.46 -11.99 -10.45
CA VAL A 75 4.79 -11.34 -9.31
C VAL A 75 5.76 -10.39 -8.63
N LYS A 76 5.34 -9.15 -8.44
CA LYS A 76 6.04 -8.22 -7.55
C LYS A 76 5.53 -8.46 -6.12
N ALA A 77 6.44 -8.81 -5.22
CA ALA A 77 6.15 -8.90 -3.80
C ALA A 77 5.58 -7.56 -3.32
N SER A 78 4.34 -7.60 -2.84
CA SER A 78 3.68 -6.47 -2.20
C SER A 78 3.39 -6.87 -0.75
N PRO A 79 3.28 -5.92 0.17
CA PRO A 79 2.96 -6.27 1.54
C PRO A 79 1.58 -6.91 1.64
N PHE A 80 1.46 -7.88 2.55
CA PHE A 80 0.17 -8.49 2.87
C PHE A 80 -0.67 -7.43 3.57
N LEU A 81 -1.72 -6.95 2.90
CA LEU A 81 -2.89 -6.42 3.58
C LEU A 81 -3.59 -7.59 4.30
N PRO A 82 -4.33 -7.34 5.38
CA PRO A 82 -4.75 -6.05 5.92
C PRO A 82 -3.73 -5.39 6.88
N PHE A 83 -3.79 -4.07 7.05
CA PHE A 83 -3.04 -3.33 8.10
C PHE A 83 -3.98 -2.56 9.00
N ARG A 84 -3.67 -2.48 10.31
CA ARG A 84 -4.43 -1.67 11.27
C ARG A 84 -4.13 -0.18 11.12
N TYR A 85 -2.87 0.18 10.94
CA TYR A 85 -2.45 1.56 10.79
C TYR A 85 -2.06 1.84 9.35
N MET A 86 -2.53 2.96 8.84
CA MET A 86 -2.21 3.46 7.50
C MET A 86 -1.55 4.83 7.61
N ARG A 87 -0.48 5.08 6.84
CA ARG A 87 0.25 6.35 6.86
C ARG A 87 0.54 6.87 5.47
N VAL A 88 0.44 8.19 5.31
CA VAL A 88 1.02 8.91 4.18
C VAL A 88 2.40 9.43 4.61
N TYR A 89 3.45 8.88 4.02
CA TYR A 89 4.83 9.30 4.26
C TYR A 89 5.31 10.19 3.13
N ILE A 90 5.33 11.49 3.37
CA ILE A 90 5.55 12.55 2.37
C ILE A 90 7.03 12.90 2.32
N THR A 91 7.63 12.69 1.15
CA THR A 91 9.06 12.97 0.90
C THR A 91 9.26 14.28 0.14
N ALA A 92 8.25 14.78 -0.57
CA ALA A 92 8.27 16.10 -1.18
C ALA A 92 6.86 16.69 -1.36
N ASN A 93 6.76 18.03 -1.35
CA ASN A 93 5.56 18.77 -1.74
C ASN A 93 5.70 19.36 -3.16
N ASN A 94 4.72 20.13 -3.59
CA ASN A 94 4.66 20.80 -4.89
C ASN A 94 5.45 22.13 -4.96
N GLY A 95 6.42 22.34 -4.07
CA GLY A 95 7.48 23.35 -4.25
C GLY A 95 7.15 24.76 -3.77
N LEU A 96 6.12 24.96 -2.93
CA LEU A 96 5.85 26.29 -2.36
C LEU A 96 6.87 26.69 -1.28
N ASP A 97 7.10 25.82 -0.32
CA ASP A 97 8.04 25.99 0.80
C ASP A 97 8.33 24.63 1.46
N SER A 98 8.81 24.59 2.71
CA SER A 98 9.15 23.33 3.40
C SER A 98 7.97 22.62 4.08
N TYR A 99 6.76 23.20 4.06
CA TYR A 99 5.60 22.61 4.71
C TYR A 99 4.97 21.49 3.88
N SER A 100 4.40 20.48 4.53
CA SER A 100 3.41 19.60 3.91
C SER A 100 2.04 19.88 4.48
N GLU A 101 1.02 19.94 3.61
CA GLU A 101 -0.34 20.30 4.01
C GLU A 101 -1.38 19.67 3.09
N PHE A 102 -2.49 19.23 3.67
CA PHE A 102 -3.71 18.88 2.94
C PHE A 102 -4.93 18.91 3.87
N GLN A 103 -6.13 18.81 3.30
CA GLN A 103 -7.39 19.07 3.99
C GLN A 103 -8.04 17.79 4.53
N GLN A 104 -8.09 16.74 3.70
CA GLN A 104 -8.79 15.51 4.04
C GLN A 104 -8.06 14.31 3.46
N ILE A 105 -8.16 13.18 4.16
CA ILE A 105 -7.86 11.87 3.64
C ILE A 105 -9.07 10.96 3.84
N GLU A 106 -9.28 10.06 2.90
CA GLU A 106 -10.30 9.04 2.99
C GLU A 106 -9.70 7.71 2.55
N PHE A 107 -10.15 6.61 3.17
CA PHE A 107 -9.73 5.26 2.83
C PHE A 107 -10.94 4.46 2.37
N ALA A 108 -10.75 3.55 1.41
CA ALA A 108 -11.81 2.65 0.99
C ALA A 108 -11.29 1.22 0.75
N LEU A 109 -12.15 0.25 1.03
CA LEU A 109 -11.88 -1.20 0.87
C LEU A 109 -12.12 -1.71 -0.56
N GLN A 110 -12.62 -0.86 -1.43
CA GLN A 110 -12.83 -1.13 -2.86
C GLN A 110 -12.68 0.18 -3.64
N SER A 111 -12.42 0.11 -4.94
CA SER A 111 -12.31 1.31 -5.76
C SER A 111 -13.65 2.05 -5.84
N GLY A 112 -13.63 3.37 -5.61
CA GLY A 112 -14.83 4.20 -5.49
C GLY A 112 -15.73 3.80 -4.32
N GLY A 113 -15.20 3.08 -3.33
CA GLY A 113 -15.92 2.63 -2.15
C GLY A 113 -16.24 3.77 -1.19
N VAL A 114 -17.02 3.43 -0.16
CA VAL A 114 -17.34 4.35 0.95
C VAL A 114 -16.07 4.66 1.74
N ASP A 115 -15.94 5.91 2.21
CA ASP A 115 -14.90 6.27 3.17
C ASP A 115 -15.07 5.53 4.49
N ILE A 116 -14.02 4.85 4.95
CA ILE A 116 -13.97 4.14 6.23
C ILE A 116 -13.33 4.97 7.34
N THR A 117 -12.80 6.17 7.03
CA THR A 117 -12.39 7.12 8.06
C THR A 117 -13.58 7.88 8.63
N THR A 118 -13.43 8.35 9.87
CA THR A 118 -14.45 9.14 10.56
C THR A 118 -13.77 10.23 11.39
N ALA A 119 -14.54 11.22 11.85
CA ALA A 119 -14.02 12.25 12.75
C ALA A 119 -13.43 11.69 14.08
N SER A 120 -13.73 10.43 14.40
CA SER A 120 -13.18 9.73 15.58
C SER A 120 -11.99 8.82 15.27
N THR A 121 -11.56 8.72 14.00
CA THR A 121 -10.39 7.92 13.61
C THR A 121 -9.14 8.46 14.30
N PRO A 122 -8.48 7.69 15.19
CA PRO A 122 -7.29 8.16 15.87
C PRO A 122 -6.20 8.49 14.85
N SER A 123 -5.59 9.66 15.02
CA SER A 123 -4.63 10.21 14.06
C SER A 123 -3.32 10.56 14.74
N TYR A 124 -2.22 10.29 14.07
CA TYR A 124 -0.85 10.55 14.51
C TYR A 124 -0.10 11.32 13.42
N GLN A 125 0.99 11.98 13.77
CA GLN A 125 1.71 12.85 12.83
C GLN A 125 3.17 13.02 13.23
N SER A 126 4.03 13.33 12.24
CA SER A 126 5.44 13.66 12.47
C SER A 126 5.60 14.95 13.26
N SER A 127 4.83 15.97 12.87
CA SER A 127 4.83 17.30 13.44
C SER A 127 3.58 18.03 12.97
N TYR A 128 3.24 19.15 13.62
CA TYR A 128 2.11 19.98 13.19
C TYR A 128 2.29 21.44 13.56
N TYR A 129 1.73 22.32 12.73
CA TYR A 129 1.48 23.72 13.07
C TYR A 129 0.37 23.77 14.13
N PRO A 130 0.47 24.66 15.15
CA PRO A 130 -0.58 24.81 16.15
C PRO A 130 -1.97 24.92 15.52
N ASP A 131 -2.97 24.25 16.09
CA ASP A 131 -4.36 24.20 15.61
C ASP A 131 -4.59 23.51 14.25
N ARG A 132 -3.55 22.90 13.66
CA ARG A 132 -3.65 22.13 12.40
C ARG A 132 -3.18 20.67 12.55
N PRO A 133 -3.73 19.90 13.51
CA PRO A 133 -3.37 18.50 13.72
C PRO A 133 -3.95 17.57 12.63
N ALA A 134 -3.39 16.38 12.51
CA ALA A 134 -3.81 15.33 11.59
C ALA A 134 -5.24 14.83 11.84
N SER A 135 -5.78 15.00 13.05
CA SER A 135 -7.19 14.70 13.34
C SER A 135 -8.16 15.53 12.51
N ASN A 136 -7.73 16.68 11.99
CA ASN A 136 -8.54 17.48 11.07
C ASN A 136 -8.78 16.77 9.74
N LEU A 137 -7.86 15.90 9.31
CA LEU A 137 -7.88 15.24 8.00
C LEU A 137 -8.97 14.18 7.85
N VAL A 138 -9.60 13.77 8.93
CA VAL A 138 -10.67 12.75 8.95
C VAL A 138 -12.00 13.33 9.44
N SER A 139 -12.07 14.65 9.58
CA SER A 139 -13.24 15.35 10.13
C SER A 139 -14.44 15.37 9.19
N ASN A 140 -14.24 15.13 7.89
CA ASN A 140 -15.22 15.34 6.82
C ASN A 140 -15.67 16.81 6.68
N ALA A 141 -14.92 17.75 7.27
CA ALA A 141 -15.16 19.17 7.18
C ALA A 141 -14.27 19.81 6.11
N PHE A 142 -14.86 20.60 5.23
CA PHE A 142 -14.20 21.21 4.07
C PHE A 142 -14.15 22.75 4.14
N ASP A 143 -14.50 23.34 5.29
CA ASP A 143 -14.61 24.78 5.53
C ASP A 143 -13.27 25.42 5.93
N GLY A 144 -12.48 25.75 4.91
CA GLY A 144 -11.33 26.67 5.05
C GLY A 144 -10.19 26.15 5.94
N ALA A 145 -9.45 27.09 6.57
CA ALA A 145 -8.18 26.83 7.27
C ALA A 145 -8.28 26.03 8.56
N ASN A 146 -9.49 25.75 9.03
CA ASN A 146 -9.70 25.15 10.34
C ASN A 146 -9.61 23.62 10.30
N TYR A 147 -9.72 23.01 9.12
CA TYR A 147 -9.76 21.56 8.94
C TYR A 147 -8.69 21.07 7.98
N ILE A 148 -7.45 21.51 8.24
CA ILE A 148 -6.26 21.05 7.53
C ILE A 148 -5.25 20.49 8.53
N TRP A 149 -4.38 19.60 8.05
CA TRP A 149 -3.11 19.35 8.69
C TRP A 149 -2.01 20.11 7.97
N THR A 150 -1.14 20.76 8.74
CA THR A 150 0.07 21.40 8.23
C THR A 150 1.24 20.94 9.10
N SER A 151 2.38 20.55 8.52
CA SER A 151 3.59 20.23 9.28
C SER A 151 4.08 21.43 10.12
N ALA A 152 4.91 21.19 11.14
CA ALA A 152 5.39 22.26 12.03
C ALA A 152 6.36 23.23 11.35
N ILE A 153 6.42 24.46 11.87
CA ILE A 153 7.38 25.49 11.44
C ILE A 153 8.82 25.05 11.74
N GLY A 154 9.72 25.28 10.78
CA GLY A 154 11.15 25.01 10.94
C GLY A 154 11.54 23.52 10.95
N VAL A 155 10.60 22.60 10.71
CA VAL A 155 10.87 21.17 10.62
C VAL A 155 11.11 20.77 9.16
N SER A 156 12.28 20.21 8.88
CA SER A 156 12.59 19.61 7.58
C SER A 156 11.85 18.27 7.43
N GLY A 157 11.40 17.98 6.20
CA GLY A 157 10.87 16.65 5.88
C GLY A 157 11.90 15.53 6.01
N PRO A 158 11.48 14.27 5.86
CA PRO A 158 10.14 13.83 5.45
C PRO A 158 9.08 14.05 6.53
N HIS A 159 7.84 14.29 6.10
CA HIS A 159 6.69 14.48 6.99
C HIS A 159 5.74 13.30 6.86
N TRP A 160 4.92 13.05 7.89
CA TRP A 160 3.95 11.97 7.81
C TRP A 160 2.72 12.20 8.68
N VAL A 161 1.62 11.60 8.26
CA VAL A 161 0.38 11.46 9.05
C VAL A 161 -0.14 10.05 8.96
N ALA A 162 -0.53 9.49 10.10
CA ALA A 162 -0.94 8.10 10.26
C ALA A 162 -2.30 8.00 10.95
N PHE A 163 -3.03 6.93 10.67
CA PHE A 163 -4.40 6.72 11.11
C PHE A 163 -4.56 5.30 11.62
N ASP A 164 -5.15 5.13 12.81
CA ASP A 164 -5.55 3.83 13.36
C ASP A 164 -6.95 3.49 12.86
N LEU A 165 -7.06 2.42 12.06
CA LEU A 165 -8.35 1.92 11.56
C LEU A 165 -9.05 1.01 12.58
N LEU A 166 -8.55 0.94 13.81
CA LEU A 166 -9.03 0.18 14.97
C LEU A 166 -8.94 -1.34 14.84
N SER A 167 -8.94 -1.86 13.61
CA SER A 167 -8.67 -3.25 13.24
C SER A 167 -7.93 -3.30 11.90
N PRO A 168 -7.22 -4.38 11.59
CA PRO A 168 -6.63 -4.55 10.27
C PRO A 168 -7.66 -4.42 9.14
N GLN A 169 -7.39 -3.55 8.16
CA GLN A 169 -8.20 -3.34 6.96
C GLN A 169 -7.42 -3.57 5.66
N ASP A 170 -8.09 -4.12 4.65
CA ASP A 170 -7.55 -4.30 3.29
C ASP A 170 -7.85 -3.06 2.44
N VAL A 171 -7.19 -1.95 2.76
CA VAL A 171 -7.39 -0.67 2.06
C VAL A 171 -6.93 -0.81 0.60
N VAL A 172 -7.85 -0.54 -0.32
CA VAL A 172 -7.61 -0.60 -1.77
C VAL A 172 -7.37 0.78 -2.36
N GLU A 173 -7.92 1.82 -1.74
CA GLU A 173 -7.93 3.16 -2.29
C GLU A 173 -7.69 4.20 -1.18
N VAL A 174 -6.84 5.18 -1.51
CA VAL A 174 -6.62 6.38 -0.70
C VAL A 174 -7.08 7.59 -1.50
N ARG A 175 -7.85 8.48 -0.89
CA ARG A 175 -8.23 9.77 -1.49
C ARG A 175 -7.62 10.88 -0.66
N ILE A 176 -6.91 11.80 -1.29
CA ILE A 176 -6.30 12.96 -0.62
C ILE A 176 -6.89 14.22 -1.24
N TYR A 177 -7.35 15.15 -0.39
CA TYR A 177 -7.91 16.43 -0.81
C TYR A 177 -6.94 17.54 -0.44
N PRO A 178 -6.50 18.37 -1.39
CA PRO A 178 -5.58 19.47 -1.07
C PRO A 178 -6.31 20.53 -0.26
N THR A 179 -5.53 21.41 0.37
CA THR A 179 -6.05 22.61 1.06
C THR A 179 -6.96 23.43 0.16
N ASN A 180 -8.10 23.87 0.70
CA ASN A 180 -9.02 24.75 0.00
C ASN A 180 -8.55 26.22 -0.06
N LEU A 181 -7.37 26.51 0.50
CA LEU A 181 -6.83 27.85 0.61
C LEU A 181 -5.83 28.14 -0.50
N HIS A 182 -6.02 29.27 -1.17
CA HIS A 182 -5.08 29.77 -2.16
C HIS A 182 -4.04 30.69 -1.51
N PRO A 183 -2.74 30.59 -1.86
CA PRO A 183 -2.11 29.73 -2.87
C PRO A 183 -1.49 28.43 -2.32
N TRP A 184 -1.99 27.87 -1.21
CA TRP A 184 -1.25 26.86 -0.45
C TRP A 184 -1.29 25.44 -1.03
N GLN A 185 -1.88 25.25 -2.22
CA GLN A 185 -1.89 23.95 -2.90
C GLN A 185 -0.48 23.45 -3.26
N GLY A 186 0.50 24.36 -3.36
CA GLY A 186 1.91 23.98 -3.53
C GLY A 186 2.53 23.25 -2.33
N ARG A 187 1.85 23.19 -1.17
CA ARG A 187 2.24 22.35 -0.01
C ARG A 187 1.64 20.95 -0.05
N ALA A 188 0.76 20.66 -1.00
CA ALA A 188 0.17 19.33 -1.14
C ALA A 188 1.25 18.29 -1.52
N PRO A 189 1.09 17.02 -1.09
CA PRO A 189 2.05 15.96 -1.37
C PRO A 189 2.35 15.82 -2.87
N LYS A 190 3.64 15.74 -3.23
CA LYS A 190 4.11 15.47 -4.59
C LYS A 190 4.69 14.08 -4.71
N ASP A 191 5.62 13.77 -3.80
CA ASP A 191 6.24 12.45 -3.67
C ASP A 191 5.90 11.91 -2.29
N PHE A 192 5.28 10.75 -2.24
CA PHE A 192 4.89 10.11 -0.99
C PHE A 192 4.73 8.60 -1.13
N ILE A 193 4.76 7.91 0.00
CA ILE A 193 4.56 6.47 0.10
C ILE A 193 3.37 6.22 1.02
N ILE A 194 2.42 5.40 0.59
CA ILE A 194 1.41 4.84 1.47
C ILE A 194 2.01 3.63 2.17
N GLN A 195 1.99 3.65 3.49
CA GLN A 195 2.58 2.61 4.34
C GLN A 195 1.53 2.01 5.27
N GLY A 196 1.76 0.75 5.63
CA GLY A 196 0.96 -0.01 6.59
C GLY A 196 1.76 -0.40 7.83
N SER A 197 1.08 -0.57 8.96
CA SER A 197 1.67 -1.05 10.20
C SER A 197 0.65 -1.82 11.06
N GLU A 198 1.15 -2.76 11.86
CA GLU A 198 0.37 -3.49 12.88
C GLU A 198 0.46 -2.84 14.27
N ASP A 199 1.51 -2.03 14.51
CA ASP A 199 1.91 -1.56 15.83
C ASP A 199 2.13 -0.04 15.91
N ASN A 200 1.98 0.69 14.80
CA ASN A 200 2.27 2.12 14.64
C ASN A 200 3.76 2.49 14.84
N LEU A 201 4.66 1.51 14.90
CA LEU A 201 6.10 1.68 15.13
C LEU A 201 6.91 1.18 13.93
N THR A 202 6.58 -0.02 13.46
CA THR A 202 7.22 -0.68 12.33
C THR A 202 6.32 -0.51 11.11
N TRP A 203 6.88 0.08 10.06
CA TRP A 203 6.14 0.45 8.85
C TRP A 203 6.63 -0.31 7.64
N VAL A 204 5.69 -0.61 6.75
CA VAL A 204 5.87 -1.41 5.54
C VAL A 204 5.37 -0.61 4.34
N ASP A 205 6.13 -0.58 3.24
CA ASP A 205 5.87 0.26 2.05
C ASP A 205 4.83 -0.37 1.12
N ILE A 206 3.58 0.09 1.18
CA ILE A 206 2.51 -0.45 0.31
C ILE A 206 2.68 0.03 -1.13
N LYS A 207 2.73 1.35 -1.35
CA LYS A 207 2.84 1.91 -2.70
C LYS A 207 3.38 3.34 -2.70
N GLY A 208 4.37 3.59 -3.56
CA GLY A 208 4.92 4.93 -3.80
C GLY A 208 4.19 5.65 -4.93
N PHE A 209 3.96 6.95 -4.75
CA PHE A 209 3.43 7.88 -5.74
C PHE A 209 4.41 9.04 -5.89
N TYR A 210 4.75 9.36 -7.14
CA TYR A 210 5.82 10.31 -7.45
C TYR A 210 5.36 11.29 -8.53
N GLY A 211 5.79 12.56 -8.42
CA GLY A 211 5.46 13.62 -9.37
C GLY A 211 3.99 14.05 -9.35
N VAL A 212 3.26 13.79 -8.26
CA VAL A 212 1.84 14.15 -8.15
C VAL A 212 1.70 15.66 -8.12
N SER A 213 1.01 16.18 -9.12
CA SER A 213 0.84 17.62 -9.34
C SER A 213 -0.59 17.94 -9.79
N GLY A 214 -0.89 19.23 -10.02
CA GLY A 214 -2.21 19.68 -10.45
C GLY A 214 -3.27 19.46 -9.37
N TRP A 215 -2.95 19.82 -8.13
CA TRP A 215 -3.89 19.82 -7.02
C TRP A 215 -4.89 20.96 -7.19
N VAL A 216 -6.18 20.63 -7.19
CA VAL A 216 -7.28 21.60 -7.35
C VAL A 216 -8.04 21.68 -6.02
N PRO A 217 -8.26 22.88 -5.46
CA PRO A 217 -9.04 23.07 -4.24
C PRO A 217 -10.39 22.35 -4.30
N GLY A 218 -10.71 21.62 -3.25
CA GLY A 218 -11.98 20.90 -3.08
C GLY A 218 -12.07 19.60 -3.86
N ILE A 219 -11.09 19.30 -4.72
CA ILE A 219 -11.10 18.11 -5.56
C ILE A 219 -10.07 17.10 -5.07
N GLY A 220 -10.56 16.00 -4.52
CA GLY A 220 -9.73 14.87 -4.08
C GLY A 220 -9.07 14.17 -5.27
N LYS A 221 -7.81 13.77 -5.10
CA LYS A 221 -7.16 12.82 -6.00
C LYS A 221 -7.26 11.42 -5.43
N VAL A 222 -7.52 10.46 -6.30
CA VAL A 222 -7.69 9.04 -5.98
C VAL A 222 -6.40 8.29 -6.28
N PHE A 223 -5.97 7.45 -5.34
CA PHE A 223 -4.76 6.65 -5.44
C PHE A 223 -5.09 5.17 -5.18
N SER A 224 -5.01 4.34 -6.21
CA SER A 224 -5.19 2.89 -6.08
C SER A 224 -3.96 2.26 -5.45
N LEU A 225 -4.15 1.45 -4.40
CA LEU A 225 -3.11 0.64 -3.77
C LEU A 225 -2.96 -0.73 -4.41
N LYS A 226 -4.01 -1.21 -5.10
CA LYS A 226 -3.96 -2.41 -5.94
C LYS A 226 -3.77 -2.07 -7.42
#